data_AF-A0A955V8U8-F1
#
_entry.id   AF-A0A955V8U8-F1
#
_cell.length_a   1.000
_cell.length_b   1.000
_cell.length_c   1.000
_cell.angle_alpha   90.00
_cell.angle_beta   90.00
_cell.angle_gamma   90.00
#
_symmetry.space_group_name_H-M   'P 1'
#
loop_
_entity.id
_entity.type
_entity.pdbx_description
1 polymer ?
#
loop_
_entity_poly.entity_id
_entity_poly.type
_entity_poly.pdbx_seq_one_letter_code
_entity_poly.pdbx_strand_id
1 'polypeptide(L)'
;EEGFLRLARDAWEVAERLRAGIRAIPGLRLLGRPDATIVTWAAAERGGVDVYAIADQLQAMGWSVDRQQRPPSVHCSAGAANLPVVDDYLRDLRAAVETVRANPGLAKEGEAAVYGLMAKVPVARLVKSEVLKVLEGMYGPGDGDVDLAAQDAPGGARVAELVNRFGPPVQDALDRLRRARARFRLRLRLPRLR
;
A
#
# COMPACT_ATOMS: atom_id res chain seq x y z
N GLU A 1 21.40 -22.49 -21.68
CA GLU A 1 20.12 -22.93 -21.10
C GLU A 1 20.17 -23.06 -19.58
N GLU A 2 21.16 -23.77 -19.03
CA GLU A 2 21.32 -24.00 -17.58
C GLU A 2 21.25 -22.74 -16.70
N GLY A 3 21.85 -21.63 -17.15
CA GLY A 3 21.79 -20.35 -16.44
C GLY A 3 20.37 -19.79 -16.31
N PHE A 4 19.56 -19.86 -17.37
CA PHE A 4 18.16 -19.42 -17.32
C PHE A 4 17.33 -20.32 -16.40
N LEU A 5 17.54 -21.64 -16.47
CA LEU A 5 16.85 -22.59 -15.60
C LEU A 5 17.21 -22.38 -14.12
N ARG A 6 18.47 -22.04 -13.82
CA ARG A 6 18.89 -21.68 -12.46
C ARG A 6 18.20 -20.40 -11.97
N LEU A 7 18.26 -19.32 -12.75
CA LEU A 7 17.61 -18.06 -12.38
C LEU A 7 16.10 -18.22 -12.19
N ALA A 8 15.45 -19.04 -13.03
CA ALA A 8 14.02 -19.35 -12.89
C ALA A 8 13.72 -20.10 -11.59
N ARG A 9 14.56 -21.08 -11.21
CA ARG A 9 14.43 -21.80 -9.93
C ARG A 9 14.62 -20.87 -8.73
N ASP A 10 15.64 -20.02 -8.76
CA ASP A 10 15.93 -19.09 -7.67
C ASP A 10 14.79 -18.08 -7.49
N ALA A 11 14.27 -17.52 -8.60
CA ALA A 11 13.12 -16.61 -8.56
C ALA A 11 11.84 -17.32 -8.06
N TRP A 12 11.62 -18.57 -8.44
CA TRP A 12 10.52 -19.37 -7.94
C TRP A 12 10.64 -19.66 -6.44
N GLU A 13 11.84 -19.98 -5.96
CA GLU A 13 12.12 -20.18 -4.55
C GLU A 13 11.83 -18.94 -3.71
N VAL A 14 12.25 -17.75 -4.18
CA VAL A 14 11.89 -16.47 -3.55
C VAL A 14 10.38 -16.33 -3.47
N ALA A 15 9.66 -16.57 -4.57
CA ALA A 15 8.21 -16.45 -4.60
C ALA A 15 7.53 -17.39 -3.60
N GLU A 16 7.99 -18.64 -3.49
CA GLU A 16 7.49 -19.60 -2.50
C GLU A 16 7.76 -19.16 -1.06
N ARG A 17 8.98 -18.71 -0.76
CA ARG A 17 9.33 -18.18 0.56
C ARG A 17 8.48 -16.97 0.93
N LEU A 18 8.29 -16.02 0.00
CA LEU A 18 7.40 -14.88 0.18
C LEU A 18 5.96 -15.34 0.47
N ARG A 19 5.40 -16.26 -0.33
CA ARG A 19 4.04 -16.78 -0.13
C ARG A 19 3.88 -17.42 1.25
N ALA A 20 4.82 -18.29 1.64
CA ALA A 20 4.80 -18.97 2.92
C ALA A 20 4.94 -17.98 4.09
N GLY A 21 5.93 -17.09 4.01
CA GLY A 21 6.19 -16.07 5.02
C GLY A 21 5.02 -15.11 5.22
N ILE A 22 4.44 -14.59 4.14
CA ILE A 22 3.29 -13.67 4.20
C ILE A 22 2.05 -14.37 4.76
N ARG A 23 1.77 -15.62 4.39
CA ARG A 23 0.66 -16.40 4.98
C ARG A 23 0.82 -16.56 6.50
N ALA A 24 2.06 -16.62 6.99
CA ALA A 24 2.37 -16.76 8.40
C ALA A 24 2.38 -15.41 9.17
N ILE A 25 2.14 -14.27 8.50
CA ILE A 25 2.02 -12.96 9.15
C ILE A 25 0.53 -12.69 9.42
N PRO A 26 0.10 -12.64 10.70
CA PRO A 26 -1.29 -12.36 11.01
C PRO A 26 -1.76 -11.06 10.38
N GLY A 27 -3.02 -10.98 9.96
CA GLY A 27 -3.62 -9.77 9.41
C GLY A 27 -3.25 -9.46 7.96
N LEU A 28 -2.40 -10.25 7.33
CA LEU A 28 -2.18 -10.25 5.88
C LEU A 28 -2.82 -11.47 5.23
N ARG A 29 -3.12 -11.35 3.94
CA ARG A 29 -3.49 -12.47 3.07
C ARG A 29 -2.91 -12.26 1.69
N LEU A 30 -2.66 -13.35 0.98
CA LEU A 30 -2.33 -13.29 -0.44
C LEU A 30 -3.57 -12.97 -1.28
N LEU A 31 -3.37 -12.26 -2.39
CA LEU A 31 -4.38 -12.07 -3.42
C LEU A 31 -4.20 -13.12 -4.52
N GLY A 32 -5.20 -13.98 -4.66
CA GLY A 32 -5.19 -15.08 -5.63
C GLY A 32 -4.30 -16.26 -5.22
N ARG A 33 -4.09 -17.16 -6.17
CA ARG A 33 -3.15 -18.29 -6.07
C ARG A 33 -2.12 -18.11 -7.18
N PRO A 34 -0.99 -17.43 -6.89
CA PRO A 34 -0.03 -17.12 -7.95
C PRO A 34 0.69 -18.39 -8.40
N ASP A 35 0.57 -18.74 -9.68
CA ASP A 35 1.41 -19.76 -10.34
C ASP A 35 2.62 -19.11 -11.05
N ALA A 36 2.99 -17.89 -10.63
CA ALA A 36 4.06 -17.06 -11.20
C ALA A 36 4.89 -16.38 -10.10
N THR A 37 6.02 -15.76 -10.45
CA THR A 37 6.92 -15.10 -9.48
C THR A 37 6.40 -13.79 -8.90
N ILE A 38 5.19 -13.38 -9.32
CA ILE A 38 4.48 -12.24 -8.77
C ILE A 38 3.74 -12.65 -7.50
N VAL A 39 3.97 -11.92 -6.40
CA VAL A 39 3.29 -12.13 -5.12
C VAL A 39 2.63 -10.83 -4.69
N THR A 40 1.30 -10.83 -4.64
CA THR A 40 0.50 -9.70 -4.16
C THR A 40 -0.18 -10.05 -2.84
N TRP A 41 -0.15 -9.14 -1.88
CA TRP A 41 -0.76 -9.30 -0.56
C TRP A 41 -1.59 -8.08 -0.16
N ALA A 42 -2.56 -8.31 0.71
CA ALA A 42 -3.48 -7.31 1.22
C ALA A 42 -3.80 -7.57 2.69
N ALA A 43 -4.54 -6.65 3.33
CA ALA A 43 -5.14 -6.91 4.62
C ALA A 43 -6.04 -8.15 4.57
N ALA A 44 -5.93 -9.01 5.59
CA ALA A 44 -6.72 -10.22 5.72
C ALA A 44 -8.22 -9.90 5.73
N GLU A 45 -8.61 -8.91 6.54
CA GLU A 45 -10.00 -8.51 6.74
C GLU A 45 -10.27 -7.11 6.19
N ARG A 46 -11.52 -6.87 5.79
CA ARG A 46 -11.95 -5.54 5.34
C ARG A 46 -11.92 -4.57 6.53
N GLY A 47 -11.02 -3.58 6.46
CA GLY A 47 -10.78 -2.62 7.54
C GLY A 47 -9.80 -3.13 8.60
N GLY A 48 -8.99 -4.15 8.25
CA GLY A 48 -7.80 -4.53 9.02
C GLY A 48 -6.67 -3.50 8.91
N VAL A 49 -5.43 -3.96 9.07
CA VAL A 49 -4.22 -3.12 8.99
C VAL A 49 -4.16 -2.38 7.64
N ASP A 50 -3.72 -1.11 7.67
CA ASP A 50 -3.58 -0.32 6.44
C ASP A 50 -2.31 -0.74 5.69
N VAL A 51 -2.50 -1.32 4.51
CA VAL A 51 -1.39 -1.87 3.69
C VAL A 51 -0.50 -0.80 3.10
N TYR A 52 -0.99 0.42 2.91
CA TYR A 52 -0.15 1.50 2.41
C TYR A 52 0.70 2.06 3.54
N ALA A 53 0.17 2.13 4.77
CA ALA A 53 1.00 2.45 5.94
C ALA A 53 2.10 1.41 6.16
N ILE A 54 1.83 0.12 5.91
CA ILE A 54 2.86 -0.93 5.94
C ILE A 54 3.92 -0.67 4.86
N ALA A 55 3.51 -0.32 3.64
CA ALA A 55 4.42 0.03 2.56
C ALA A 55 5.30 1.24 2.90
N ASP A 56 4.75 2.26 3.58
CA ASP A 56 5.52 3.43 4.02
C ASP A 56 6.59 3.04 5.06
N GLN A 57 6.27 2.14 5.99
CA GLN A 57 7.25 1.61 6.95
C GLN A 57 8.35 0.80 6.25
N LEU A 58 7.98 -0.05 5.28
CA LEU A 58 8.95 -0.78 4.46
C LEU A 58 9.88 0.16 3.70
N GLN A 59 9.33 1.23 3.11
CA GLN A 59 10.10 2.25 2.40
C GLN A 59 11.06 3.00 3.32
N ALA A 60 10.65 3.32 4.54
CA ALA A 60 11.54 3.90 5.56
C ALA A 60 12.67 2.94 5.97
N MET A 61 12.47 1.62 5.84
CA MET A 61 13.49 0.58 6.04
C MET A 61 14.32 0.31 4.78
N GLY A 62 14.11 1.05 3.69
CA GLY A 62 14.86 0.94 2.44
C GLY A 62 14.27 -0.03 1.40
N TRP A 63 13.08 -0.59 1.65
CA TRP A 63 12.40 -1.48 0.71
C TRP A 63 11.51 -0.72 -0.26
N SER A 64 11.70 -0.93 -1.56
CA SER A 64 10.76 -0.44 -2.57
C SER A 64 9.69 -1.49 -2.85
N VAL A 65 8.40 -1.11 -2.73
CA VAL A 65 7.26 -2.00 -2.96
C VAL A 65 6.16 -1.31 -3.75
N ASP A 66 5.47 -2.05 -4.61
CA ASP A 66 4.45 -1.48 -5.48
C ASP A 66 3.09 -1.42 -4.80
N ARG A 67 2.58 -0.21 -4.58
CA ARG A 67 1.23 0.04 -4.03
C ARG A 67 0.17 -0.10 -5.12
N GLN A 68 -0.73 -1.06 -4.96
CA GLN A 68 -1.83 -1.32 -5.90
C GLN A 68 -3.19 -0.91 -5.33
N GLN A 69 -4.10 -0.54 -6.23
CA GLN A 69 -5.46 -0.11 -5.90
C GLN A 69 -6.49 -1.12 -6.46
N ARG A 70 -7.67 -1.18 -5.81
CA ARG A 70 -8.83 -2.01 -6.24
C ARG A 70 -8.55 -3.53 -6.30
N PRO A 71 -8.27 -4.18 -5.16
CA PRO A 71 -8.32 -3.68 -3.78
C PRO A 71 -6.98 -3.05 -3.33
N PRO A 72 -6.96 -2.28 -2.23
CA PRO A 72 -5.70 -1.86 -1.60
C PRO A 72 -4.81 -3.07 -1.34
N SER A 73 -3.62 -3.06 -1.95
CA SER A 73 -2.68 -4.17 -1.87
C SER A 73 -1.26 -3.71 -2.16
N VAL A 74 -0.31 -4.58 -1.85
CA VAL A 74 1.10 -4.40 -2.19
C VAL A 74 1.54 -5.58 -3.04
N HIS A 75 2.29 -5.27 -4.09
CA HIS A 75 2.79 -6.22 -5.06
C HIS A 75 4.32 -6.32 -4.98
N CYS A 76 4.82 -7.55 -5.10
CA CYS A 76 6.24 -7.86 -5.15
C CYS A 76 6.51 -8.74 -6.38
N SER A 77 7.45 -8.33 -7.22
CA SER A 77 7.99 -9.14 -8.31
C SER A 77 9.23 -9.88 -7.84
N ALA A 78 9.12 -11.20 -7.61
CA ALA A 78 10.26 -12.00 -7.15
C ALA A 78 11.24 -12.27 -8.30
N GLY A 79 12.48 -11.81 -8.14
CA GLY A 79 13.61 -12.14 -9.00
C GLY A 79 14.65 -12.98 -8.27
N ALA A 80 15.50 -13.66 -9.03
CA ALA A 80 16.60 -14.45 -8.47
C ALA A 80 17.53 -13.64 -7.55
N ALA A 81 17.72 -12.35 -7.88
CA ALA A 81 18.53 -11.42 -7.08
C ALA A 81 17.96 -11.16 -5.66
N ASN A 82 16.69 -11.47 -5.41
CA ASN A 82 16.07 -11.29 -4.10
C ASN A 82 16.33 -12.48 -3.15
N LEU A 83 16.86 -13.60 -3.64
CA LEU A 83 17.11 -14.80 -2.84
C LEU A 83 17.91 -14.56 -1.54
N PRO A 84 19.01 -13.79 -1.53
CA PRO A 84 19.76 -13.57 -0.30
C PRO A 84 19.06 -12.67 0.72
N VAL A 85 18.01 -11.92 0.31
CA VAL A 85 17.38 -10.88 1.14
C VAL A 85 15.91 -11.16 1.46
N VAL A 86 15.34 -12.25 0.94
CA VAL A 86 13.91 -12.58 1.11
C VAL A 86 13.51 -12.76 2.57
N ASP A 87 14.41 -13.34 3.38
CA ASP A 87 14.13 -13.58 4.81
C ASP A 87 14.22 -12.27 5.62
N ASP A 88 15.15 -11.36 5.25
CA ASP A 88 15.23 -10.02 5.81
C ASP A 88 13.98 -9.20 5.48
N TYR A 89 13.51 -9.26 4.22
CA TYR A 89 12.25 -8.62 3.82
C TYR A 89 11.07 -9.13 4.65
N LEU A 90 10.96 -10.44 4.88
CA LEU A 90 9.86 -11.03 5.65
C LEU A 90 9.93 -10.65 7.14
N ARG A 91 11.13 -10.52 7.71
CA ARG A 91 11.33 -10.00 9.07
C ARG A 91 10.84 -8.55 9.15
N ASP A 92 11.28 -7.70 8.24
CA ASP A 92 10.97 -6.27 8.24
C ASP A 92 9.48 -6.02 7.93
N LEU A 93 8.87 -6.80 7.02
CA LEU A 93 7.43 -6.80 6.79
C LEU A 93 6.65 -7.13 8.05
N ARG A 94 7.08 -8.14 8.83
CA ARG A 94 6.45 -8.47 10.11
C ARG A 94 6.55 -7.30 11.09
N ALA A 95 7.71 -6.67 11.20
CA ALA A 95 7.91 -5.51 12.06
C ALA A 95 7.05 -4.30 11.63
N ALA A 96 6.94 -4.06 10.33
CA ALA A 96 6.09 -3.02 9.75
C ALA A 96 4.60 -3.27 10.07
N VAL A 97 4.12 -4.51 9.93
CA VAL A 97 2.73 -4.88 10.29
C VAL A 97 2.45 -4.60 11.76
N GLU A 98 3.34 -5.00 12.67
CA GLU A 98 3.16 -4.75 14.11
C GLU A 98 3.22 -3.25 14.44
N THR A 99 4.09 -2.49 13.79
CA THR A 99 4.18 -1.04 13.96
C THR A 99 2.89 -0.33 13.57
N VAL A 100 2.31 -0.68 12.41
CA VAL A 100 1.05 -0.09 11.94
C VAL A 100 -0.14 -0.53 12.80
N ARG A 101 -0.13 -1.76 13.31
CA ARG A 101 -1.14 -2.23 14.25
C ARG A 101 -1.11 -1.46 15.57
N ALA A 102 0.08 -1.21 16.11
CA ALA A 102 0.25 -0.42 17.32
C ALA A 102 -0.09 1.06 17.11
N ASN A 103 0.11 1.58 15.89
CA ASN A 103 -0.09 2.98 15.55
C ASN A 103 -1.02 3.17 14.34
N PRO A 104 -2.35 2.96 14.48
CA PRO A 104 -3.30 3.13 13.37
C PRO A 104 -3.35 4.54 12.78
N GLY A 105 -2.80 5.54 13.47
CA GLY A 105 -2.68 6.92 12.97
C GLY A 105 -1.82 7.06 11.72
N LEU A 106 -0.85 6.16 11.53
CA LEU A 106 0.08 6.17 10.38
C LEU A 106 -0.64 6.08 9.02
N ALA A 107 -1.86 5.55 8.98
CA ALA A 107 -2.69 5.52 7.77
C ALA A 107 -3.12 6.91 7.27
N LYS A 108 -2.87 7.98 8.04
CA LYS A 108 -3.20 9.37 7.70
C LYS A 108 -1.98 10.20 7.30
N GLU A 109 -0.81 9.60 7.23
CA GLU A 109 0.46 10.26 6.95
C GLU A 109 1.09 9.69 5.67
N GLY A 110 2.15 10.33 5.17
CA GLY A 110 2.97 9.82 4.08
C GLY A 110 2.25 9.54 2.77
N GLU A 111 2.77 8.58 2.01
CA GLU A 111 2.15 8.11 0.77
C GLU A 111 0.86 7.33 1.06
N ALA A 112 0.72 6.73 2.24
CA ALA A 112 -0.49 6.03 2.66
C ALA A 112 -1.73 6.93 2.62
N ALA A 113 -1.62 8.17 3.08
CA ALA A 113 -2.70 9.14 3.00
C ALA A 113 -3.10 9.44 1.55
N VAL A 114 -2.12 9.61 0.66
CA VAL A 114 -2.32 9.93 -0.76
C VAL A 114 -3.01 8.77 -1.48
N TYR A 115 -2.47 7.56 -1.39
CA TYR A 115 -3.05 6.36 -1.99
C TYR A 115 -4.43 6.03 -1.40
N GLY A 116 -4.60 6.24 -0.09
CA GLY A 116 -5.88 6.07 0.60
C GLY A 116 -6.97 7.04 0.12
N LEU A 117 -6.62 8.28 -0.22
CA LEU A 117 -7.53 9.27 -0.80
C LEU A 117 -7.85 8.94 -2.27
N MET A 118 -6.84 8.61 -3.07
CA MET A 118 -7.02 8.25 -4.49
C MET A 118 -7.95 7.05 -4.67
N ALA A 119 -7.89 6.06 -3.77
CA ALA A 119 -8.78 4.91 -3.81
C ALA A 119 -10.26 5.27 -3.54
N LYS A 120 -10.54 6.41 -2.91
CA LYS A 120 -11.89 6.80 -2.43
C LYS A 120 -12.55 7.92 -3.22
N VAL A 121 -11.78 8.77 -3.90
CA VAL A 121 -12.29 9.94 -4.61
C VAL A 121 -12.13 9.76 -6.11
N PRO A 122 -13.15 10.04 -6.95
CA PRO A 122 -13.03 9.99 -8.41
C PRO A 122 -12.22 11.19 -8.93
N VAL A 123 -10.92 11.20 -8.66
CA VAL A 123 -9.95 12.24 -9.09
C VAL A 123 -9.29 11.92 -10.45
N ALA A 124 -9.82 10.99 -11.23
CA ALA A 124 -9.15 10.48 -12.43
C ALA A 124 -8.75 11.58 -13.45
N ARG A 125 -9.56 12.63 -13.62
CA ARG A 125 -9.21 13.78 -14.48
C ARG A 125 -8.03 14.60 -13.95
N LEU A 126 -7.94 14.72 -12.63
CA LEU A 126 -6.89 15.46 -11.94
C LEU A 126 -5.58 14.66 -11.91
N VAL A 127 -5.66 13.35 -11.69
CA VAL A 127 -4.50 12.45 -11.82
C VAL A 127 -3.93 12.54 -13.23
N LYS A 128 -4.79 12.52 -14.27
CA LYS A 128 -4.34 12.67 -15.66
C LYS A 128 -3.58 13.97 -15.88
N SER A 129 -4.08 15.10 -15.38
CA SER A 129 -3.40 16.40 -15.57
C SER A 129 -2.06 16.49 -14.85
N GLU A 130 -1.93 15.90 -13.65
CA GLU A 130 -0.65 15.93 -12.94
C GLU A 130 0.38 14.98 -13.59
N VAL A 131 -0.04 13.79 -14.05
CA VAL A 131 0.85 12.88 -14.80
C VAL A 131 1.38 13.54 -16.08
N LEU A 132 0.54 14.30 -16.80
CA LEU A 132 0.97 15.01 -18.00
C LEU A 132 2.06 16.04 -17.70
N LYS A 133 1.95 16.79 -16.60
CA LYS A 133 3.00 17.75 -16.20
C LYS A 133 4.31 17.08 -15.82
N VAL A 134 4.26 15.93 -15.15
CA VAL A 134 5.47 15.14 -14.83
C VAL A 134 6.14 14.73 -16.14
N LEU A 135 5.37 14.22 -17.11
CA LEU A 135 5.91 13.86 -18.43
C LEU A 135 6.45 15.09 -19.19
N GLU A 136 5.75 16.21 -19.18
CA GLU A 136 6.24 17.47 -19.76
C GLU A 136 7.56 17.91 -19.13
N GLY A 137 7.72 17.76 -17.80
CA GLY A 137 8.97 18.05 -17.11
C GLY A 137 10.11 17.09 -17.48
N MET A 138 9.81 15.79 -17.61
CA MET A 138 10.81 14.78 -17.96
C MET A 138 11.30 14.89 -19.41
N TYR A 139 10.45 15.36 -20.32
CA TYR A 139 10.72 15.39 -21.77
C TYR A 139 10.79 16.81 -22.35
N GLY A 140 10.70 17.84 -21.50
CA GLY A 140 10.80 19.24 -21.89
C GLY A 140 12.24 19.68 -22.14
N PRO A 141 12.47 20.71 -22.98
CA PRO A 141 13.80 21.27 -23.19
C PRO A 141 14.24 22.06 -21.94
N GLY A 142 15.10 21.44 -21.14
CA GLY A 142 15.68 21.94 -19.89
C GLY A 142 16.39 20.79 -19.18
N ASP A 143 17.22 21.09 -18.17
CA ASP A 143 18.09 20.13 -17.47
C ASP A 143 17.29 19.18 -16.54
N GLY A 144 16.34 18.46 -17.12
CA GLY A 144 15.98 17.04 -16.97
C GLY A 144 15.91 16.34 -15.62
N ASP A 145 16.07 16.99 -14.47
CA ASP A 145 15.92 16.32 -13.18
C ASP A 145 14.57 16.67 -12.57
N VAL A 146 13.57 15.84 -12.87
CA VAL A 146 12.30 15.88 -12.14
C VAL A 146 12.52 15.14 -10.84
N ASP A 147 12.77 15.88 -9.75
CA ASP A 147 12.84 15.30 -8.41
C ASP A 147 11.45 14.83 -7.99
N LEU A 148 11.18 13.52 -8.21
CA LEU A 148 9.94 12.85 -7.82
C LEU A 148 9.84 12.62 -6.31
N ALA A 149 10.94 12.76 -5.57
CA ALA A 149 11.03 12.56 -4.13
C ALA A 149 10.94 13.88 -3.34
N ALA A 150 11.23 15.03 -3.98
CA ALA A 150 10.97 16.34 -3.41
C ALA A 150 9.47 16.52 -3.16
N GLN A 151 9.14 17.02 -1.97
CA GLN A 151 7.78 17.48 -1.64
C GLN A 151 7.28 18.59 -2.59
N ASP A 152 8.20 19.20 -3.34
CA ASP A 152 7.99 20.25 -4.34
C ASP A 152 7.85 19.73 -5.79
N ALA A 153 7.78 18.41 -5.99
CA ALA A 153 7.48 17.82 -7.30
C ALA A 153 6.17 18.41 -7.88
N PRO A 154 6.07 18.64 -9.21
CA PRO A 154 4.85 19.16 -9.83
C PRO A 154 3.68 18.20 -9.56
N GLY A 155 2.81 18.57 -8.62
CA GLY A 155 1.67 17.77 -8.18
C GLY A 155 1.65 17.44 -6.69
N GLY A 156 2.80 17.37 -6.01
CA GLY A 156 2.90 17.11 -4.57
C GLY A 156 2.19 18.18 -3.73
N ALA A 157 2.46 19.44 -4.01
CA ALA A 157 1.80 20.58 -3.35
C ALA A 157 0.28 20.62 -3.58
N ARG A 158 -0.19 20.23 -4.78
CA ARG A 158 -1.63 20.19 -5.10
C ARG A 158 -2.32 18.96 -4.52
N VAL A 159 -1.64 17.83 -4.43
CA VAL A 159 -2.14 16.64 -3.74
C VAL A 159 -2.25 16.92 -2.24
N ALA A 160 -1.27 17.58 -1.63
CA ALA A 160 -1.34 18.05 -0.26
C ALA A 160 -2.49 19.07 -0.06
N GLU A 161 -2.69 20.00 -1.01
CA GLU A 161 -3.83 20.93 -1.02
C GLU A 161 -5.17 20.19 -1.12
N LEU A 162 -5.28 19.15 -1.96
CA LEU A 162 -6.46 18.31 -2.10
C LEU A 162 -6.72 17.46 -0.85
N VAL A 163 -5.67 16.92 -0.24
CA VAL A 163 -5.75 16.23 1.06
C VAL A 163 -6.25 17.20 2.12
N ASN A 164 -5.78 18.45 2.15
CA ASN A 164 -6.26 19.46 3.08
C ASN A 164 -7.69 19.94 2.77
N ARG A 165 -8.05 20.06 1.49
CA ARG A 165 -9.36 20.57 1.05
C ARG A 165 -10.46 19.53 1.18
N PHE A 166 -10.17 18.28 0.82
CA PHE A 166 -11.15 17.18 0.80
C PHE A 166 -10.98 16.21 1.97
N GLY A 167 -9.86 16.24 2.69
CA GLY A 167 -9.60 15.42 3.88
C GLY A 167 -10.61 15.65 5.00
N PRO A 168 -10.83 16.88 5.49
CA PRO A 168 -11.75 17.12 6.61
C PRO A 168 -13.21 16.71 6.31
N PRO A 169 -13.80 17.02 5.13
CA PRO A 169 -15.14 16.57 4.79
C PRO A 169 -15.25 15.04 4.68
N VAL A 170 -14.24 14.37 4.10
CA VAL A 170 -14.22 12.92 3.95
C VAL A 170 -14.01 12.22 5.30
N GLN A 171 -13.14 12.77 6.16
CA GLN A 171 -12.93 12.27 7.52
C GLN A 171 -14.19 12.42 8.37
N ASP A 172 -14.88 13.56 8.32
CA ASP A 172 -16.12 13.74 9.08
C ASP A 172 -17.25 12.84 8.56
N ALA A 173 -17.36 12.64 7.24
CA ALA A 173 -18.30 11.68 6.66
C ALA A 173 -18.02 10.23 7.11
N LEU A 174 -16.75 9.83 7.13
CA LEU A 174 -16.32 8.51 7.60
C LEU A 174 -16.55 8.34 9.11
N ASP A 175 -16.32 9.37 9.91
CA ASP A 175 -16.55 9.32 11.35
C ASP A 175 -18.04 9.34 11.69
N ARG A 176 -18.88 10.05 10.92
CA ARG A 176 -20.35 9.94 11.00
C ARG A 176 -20.82 8.52 10.70
N LEU A 177 -20.27 7.89 9.66
CA LEU A 177 -20.58 6.50 9.32
C LEU A 177 -20.11 5.51 10.40
N ARG A 178 -18.93 5.70 10.97
CA ARG A 178 -18.41 4.89 12.09
C ARG A 178 -19.26 5.06 13.36
N ARG A 179 -19.63 6.29 13.71
CA ARG A 179 -20.54 6.60 14.83
C ARG A 179 -21.93 5.98 14.62
N ALA A 180 -22.48 6.07 13.41
CA ALA A 180 -23.75 5.44 13.07
C ALA A 180 -23.67 3.90 13.18
N ARG A 181 -22.60 3.30 12.66
CA ARG A 181 -22.37 1.85 12.74
C ARG A 181 -22.11 1.35 14.16
N ALA A 182 -21.42 2.14 15.00
CA ALA A 182 -21.24 1.84 16.42
C ALA A 182 -22.57 1.90 17.19
N ARG A 183 -23.41 2.92 16.93
CA ARG A 183 -24.77 3.04 17.49
C ARG A 183 -25.67 1.89 17.06
N PHE A 184 -25.54 1.45 15.81
CA PHE A 184 -26.30 0.30 15.29
C PHE A 184 -25.85 -1.03 15.92
N ARG A 185 -24.54 -1.23 16.12
CA ARG A 185 -24.00 -2.39 16.85
C ARG A 185 -24.41 -2.42 18.33
N LEU A 186 -24.53 -1.25 18.98
CA LEU A 186 -25.04 -1.14 20.36
C LEU A 186 -26.54 -1.46 20.45
N ARG A 187 -27.35 -1.08 19.45
CA ARG A 187 -28.79 -1.44 19.39
C ARG A 187 -29.04 -2.94 19.14
N LEU A 188 -28.11 -3.64 18.52
CA LEU A 188 -28.18 -5.09 18.27
C LEU A 188 -27.66 -5.95 19.44
N ARG A 189 -27.18 -5.35 20.53
CA ARG A 189 -26.89 -6.03 21.81
C ARG A 189 -27.93 -5.61 22.85
N LEU A 190 -29.13 -6.18 22.76
CA LEU A 190 -30.08 -6.24 23.88
C LEU A 190 -30.33 -7.70 24.26
N PRO A 191 -30.60 -8.00 25.54
CA PRO A 191 -30.40 -9.31 26.14
C PRO A 191 -31.46 -10.31 25.66
N ARG A 192 -31.06 -11.57 25.50
CA ARG A 192 -31.99 -12.69 25.44
C ARG A 192 -32.82 -12.68 26.74
N LEU A 193 -34.10 -12.32 26.64
CA LEU A 193 -35.06 -12.45 27.72
C LEU A 193 -35.67 -13.85 27.68
N ARG A 194 -35.35 -14.60 28.74
CA ARG A 194 -35.90 -15.89 29.23
C ARG A 194 -35.81 -17.09 28.31
#